data_AF-A0A7I7SAP3-F1
#
_entry.id   AF-A0A7I7SAP3-F1
#
_cell.length_a   1.000
_cell.length_b   1.000
_cell.length_c   1.000
_cell.angle_alpha   90.00
_cell.angle_beta   90.00
_cell.angle_gamma   90.00
#
_symmetry.space_group_name_H-M   'P 1'
#
loop_
_entity.id
_entity.type
_entity.pdbx_description
1 polymer ?
#
loop_
_entity_poly.entity_id
_entity_poly.type
_entity_poly.pdbx_seq_one_letter_code
_entity_poly.pdbx_strand_id
1 'polypeptide(L)'
;MGTTTTMRWTRPEPGRYTAGPYTVSRSPSGGWHAAGPGWRPETGWPLLAEAKAACAEAALHRLDDPHVEPVVGDLAVTGEDRQGRITAIFPTPGGQVYCIKLPRGRRVCLSRAEFAVVSA
;
A
#
# COMPACT_ATOMS: atom_id res chain seq x y z
N MET A 1 -6.61 -10.47 20.65
CA MET A 1 -7.00 -9.06 20.54
C MET A 1 -6.45 -8.55 19.22
N GLY A 2 -7.27 -8.55 18.16
CA GLY A 2 -6.85 -8.06 16.85
C GLY A 2 -6.72 -6.55 16.91
N THR A 3 -5.51 -6.03 16.75
CA THR A 3 -5.33 -4.61 16.48
C THR A 3 -6.02 -4.32 15.16
N THR A 4 -7.11 -3.57 15.18
CA THR A 4 -7.73 -3.05 13.96
C THR A 4 -6.70 -2.14 13.30
N THR A 5 -5.90 -2.67 12.39
CA THR A 5 -4.86 -1.90 11.71
C THR A 5 -5.55 -0.89 10.80
N THR A 6 -5.77 0.30 11.35
CA THR A 6 -6.48 1.36 10.64
C THR A 6 -5.50 1.99 9.67
N MET A 7 -5.68 1.71 8.38
CA MET A 7 -4.89 2.31 7.31
C MET A 7 -4.84 3.84 7.46
N ARG A 8 -3.64 4.42 7.42
CA ARG A 8 -3.47 5.88 7.46
C ARG A 8 -3.75 6.51 6.10
N TRP A 9 -4.94 7.09 5.96
CA TRP A 9 -5.37 7.81 4.77
C TRP A 9 -4.88 9.25 4.73
N THR A 10 -4.37 9.66 3.58
CA THR A 10 -4.07 11.06 3.23
C THR A 10 -5.00 11.53 2.12
N ARG A 11 -5.25 12.83 2.02
CA ARG A 11 -6.10 13.45 0.98
C ARG A 11 -5.24 14.38 0.13
N PRO A 12 -4.55 13.88 -0.91
CA PRO A 12 -3.69 14.71 -1.76
C PRO A 12 -4.49 15.78 -2.53
N GLU A 13 -5.74 15.47 -2.90
CA GLU A 13 -6.61 16.37 -3.64
C GLU A 13 -8.10 16.12 -3.29
N PRO A 14 -9.01 17.08 -3.56
CA PRO A 14 -10.43 16.89 -3.31
C PRO A 14 -10.99 15.66 -4.01
N GLY A 15 -11.65 14.78 -3.26
CA GLY A 15 -12.27 13.58 -3.82
C GLY A 15 -11.29 12.43 -4.05
N ARG A 16 -10.03 12.52 -3.61
CA ARG A 16 -9.08 11.41 -3.66
C ARG A 16 -8.39 11.21 -2.30
N TYR A 17 -8.32 9.95 -1.89
CA TYR A 17 -7.67 9.50 -0.68
C TYR A 17 -6.64 8.43 -1.01
N THR A 18 -5.49 8.42 -0.34
CA THR A 18 -4.44 7.42 -0.54
C THR A 18 -3.95 6.87 0.79
N ALA A 19 -3.70 5.57 0.87
CA ALA A 19 -3.10 4.89 2.02
C ALA A 19 -2.24 3.72 1.50
N GLY A 20 -0.95 3.71 1.80
CA GLY A 20 -0.06 2.68 1.24
C GLY A 20 -0.08 2.71 -0.31
N PRO A 21 -0.26 1.55 -0.97
CA PRO A 21 -0.48 1.46 -2.41
C PRO A 21 -1.96 1.63 -2.83
N TYR A 22 -2.87 1.87 -1.89
CA TYR A 22 -4.31 1.95 -2.14
C TYR A 22 -4.77 3.40 -2.34
N THR A 23 -5.74 3.58 -3.23
CA THR A 23 -6.38 4.85 -3.53
C THR A 23 -7.90 4.68 -3.48
N VAL A 24 -8.61 5.66 -2.93
CA VAL A 24 -10.06 5.79 -3.07
C VAL A 24 -10.36 7.14 -3.72
N SER A 25 -11.05 7.12 -4.86
CA SER A 25 -11.41 8.33 -5.62
C SER A 25 -12.92 8.43 -5.82
N ARG A 26 -13.44 9.65 -5.89
CA ARG A 26 -14.85 9.91 -6.20
C ARG A 26 -15.10 9.72 -7.70
N SER A 27 -16.15 8.99 -8.07
CA SER A 27 -16.53 8.83 -9.48
C SER A 27 -17.19 10.09 -10.03
N PRO A 28 -17.01 10.39 -11.33
CA PRO A 28 -17.82 11.41 -12.02
C PRO A 28 -19.32 11.10 -12.01
N SER A 29 -19.72 9.81 -12.06
CA SER A 29 -21.12 9.37 -12.05
C SER A 29 -21.75 9.30 -10.65
N GLY A 30 -21.01 9.68 -9.60
CA GLY A 30 -21.41 9.50 -8.20
C GLY A 30 -20.81 8.23 -7.58
N GLY A 31 -20.72 8.21 -6.25
CA GLY A 31 -20.05 7.13 -5.51
C GLY A 31 -18.52 7.22 -5.50
N TRP A 32 -17.89 6.13 -5.10
CA TRP A 32 -16.48 6.00 -4.78
C TRP A 32 -15.90 4.76 -5.45
N HIS A 33 -14.66 4.87 -5.92
CA HIS A 33 -13.87 3.80 -6.53
C HIS A 33 -12.64 3.56 -5.68
N ALA A 34 -12.37 2.29 -5.38
CA ALA A 34 -11.14 1.85 -4.75
C ALA A 34 -10.21 1.27 -5.82
N ALA A 35 -8.92 1.53 -5.67
CA ALA A 35 -7.87 1.00 -6.52
C ALA A 35 -6.67 0.60 -5.65
N GLY A 36 -5.93 -0.41 -6.09
CA GLY A 36 -4.75 -0.91 -5.41
C GLY A 36 -4.53 -2.39 -5.71
N PRO A 37 -3.51 -3.00 -5.10
CA PRO A 37 -3.26 -4.43 -5.21
C PRO A 37 -4.48 -5.26 -4.79
N GLY A 38 -4.72 -6.38 -5.48
CA GLY A 38 -5.83 -7.28 -5.16
C GLY A 38 -7.20 -6.81 -5.65
N TRP A 39 -7.32 -5.66 -6.31
CA TRP A 39 -8.58 -5.13 -6.83
C TRP A 39 -8.71 -5.19 -8.34
N ARG A 40 -9.95 -5.38 -8.81
CA ARG A 40 -10.38 -5.03 -10.16
C ARG A 40 -11.07 -3.66 -10.13
N PRO A 41 -10.83 -2.78 -11.12
CA PRO A 41 -11.25 -1.38 -11.11
C PRO A 41 -12.77 -1.14 -11.27
N GLU A 42 -13.60 -2.18 -11.30
CA GLU A 42 -15.01 -2.07 -11.70
C GLU A 42 -15.99 -1.97 -10.52
N THR A 43 -15.52 -2.15 -9.28
CA THR A 43 -16.38 -2.08 -8.10
C THR A 43 -16.60 -0.62 -7.71
N GLY A 44 -17.84 -0.13 -7.80
CA GLY A 44 -18.25 1.17 -7.29
C GLY A 44 -18.93 1.03 -5.92
N TRP A 45 -18.61 1.91 -4.98
CA TRP A 45 -19.22 1.98 -3.66
C TRP A 45 -20.05 3.25 -3.50
N PRO A 46 -21.24 3.20 -2.88
CA PRO A 46 -22.01 4.40 -2.61
C PRO A 46 -21.35 5.29 -1.54
N LEU A 47 -20.66 4.71 -0.56
CA LEU A 47 -20.06 5.45 0.56
C LEU A 47 -18.53 5.38 0.58
N LEU A 48 -17.88 6.49 0.98
CA LEU A 48 -16.43 6.56 1.15
C LEU A 48 -15.93 5.55 2.18
N ALA A 49 -16.69 5.37 3.27
CA ALA A 49 -16.34 4.45 4.33
C ALA A 49 -16.26 3.00 3.83
N GLU A 50 -17.18 2.58 2.97
CA GLU A 50 -17.20 1.23 2.39
C GLU A 50 -16.01 1.01 1.46
N ALA A 51 -15.70 1.98 0.59
CA ALA A 51 -14.53 1.91 -0.27
C ALA A 51 -13.22 1.83 0.54
N LYS A 52 -13.11 2.58 1.64
CA LYS A 52 -11.94 2.51 2.53
C LYS A 52 -11.86 1.19 3.29
N ALA A 53 -13.00 0.66 3.75
CA ALA A 53 -13.06 -0.65 4.40
C ALA A 53 -12.64 -1.77 3.43
N ALA A 54 -13.12 -1.72 2.18
CA ALA A 54 -12.72 -2.65 1.14
C ALA A 54 -11.19 -2.62 0.88
N CYS A 55 -10.56 -1.44 0.86
CA CYS A 55 -9.10 -1.35 0.80
C CYS A 55 -8.41 -1.98 2.02
N ALA A 56 -8.96 -1.80 3.23
CA ALA A 56 -8.40 -2.38 4.45
C ALA A 56 -8.47 -3.91 4.42
N GLU A 57 -9.61 -4.49 4.05
CA GLU A 57 -9.76 -5.94 3.90
C GLU A 57 -8.81 -6.51 2.84
N ALA A 58 -8.69 -5.85 1.69
CA ALA A 58 -7.74 -6.26 0.65
C ALA A 58 -6.28 -6.19 1.12
N ALA A 59 -5.93 -5.17 1.91
CA ALA A 59 -4.61 -5.06 2.51
C ALA A 59 -4.34 -6.18 3.51
N LEU A 60 -5.31 -6.53 4.36
CA LEU A 60 -5.20 -7.63 5.31
C LEU A 60 -5.00 -8.97 4.59
N HIS A 61 -5.87 -9.30 3.64
CA HIS A 61 -5.75 -10.53 2.84
C HIS A 61 -4.42 -10.64 2.11
N ARG A 62 -3.91 -9.52 1.59
CA ARG A 62 -2.61 -9.46 0.92
C ARG A 62 -1.45 -9.69 1.89
N LEU A 63 -1.53 -9.18 3.11
CA LEU A 63 -0.44 -9.27 4.10
C LEU A 63 -0.45 -10.59 4.90
N ASP A 64 -1.55 -11.33 4.87
CA ASP A 64 -1.62 -12.70 5.39
C ASP A 64 -0.79 -13.68 4.53
N ASP A 65 -0.45 -13.31 3.29
CA ASP A 65 0.43 -14.11 2.43
C ASP A 65 1.92 -13.78 2.69
N PRO A 66 2.72 -14.72 3.24
CA PRO A 66 4.15 -14.50 3.46
C PRO A 66 4.95 -14.31 2.16
N HIS A 67 4.40 -14.74 1.02
CA HIS A 67 4.99 -14.61 -0.31
C HIS A 67 4.49 -13.39 -1.09
N VAL A 68 3.73 -12.49 -0.45
CA VAL A 68 3.24 -11.28 -1.10
C VAL A 68 4.34 -10.54 -1.85
N GLU A 69 4.07 -10.24 -3.12
CA GLU A 69 4.93 -9.41 -3.95
C GLU A 69 4.81 -7.95 -3.52
N PRO A 70 5.90 -7.31 -3.06
CA PRO A 70 5.88 -5.91 -2.67
C PRO A 70 5.58 -5.00 -3.86
N VAL A 71 4.80 -3.94 -3.63
CA VAL A 71 4.46 -2.94 -4.64
C VAL A 71 4.90 -1.54 -4.23
N VAL A 72 4.98 -0.62 -5.19
CA VAL A 72 5.21 0.79 -4.88
C VAL A 72 4.08 1.32 -4.00
N GLY A 73 4.46 2.02 -2.92
CA GLY A 73 3.54 2.56 -1.93
C GLY A 73 3.45 1.72 -0.65
N ASP A 74 3.88 0.46 -0.68
CA ASP A 74 3.93 -0.40 0.49
C ASP A 74 4.82 0.17 1.60
N LEU A 75 4.44 -0.15 2.83
CA LEU A 75 5.26 0.08 3.99
C LEU A 75 6.18 -1.13 4.19
N ALA A 76 7.46 -0.87 4.40
CA ALA A 76 8.47 -1.90 4.58
C ALA A 76 9.25 -1.66 5.88
N VAL A 77 9.54 -2.74 6.59
CA VAL A 77 10.45 -2.76 7.75
C VAL A 77 11.73 -3.47 7.32
N THR A 78 12.86 -2.77 7.39
CA THR A 78 14.18 -3.32 7.06
C THR A 78 14.75 -4.11 8.25
N GLY A 79 15.76 -4.95 8.05
CA GLY A 79 16.42 -5.74 9.12
C GLY A 79 17.07 -4.95 10.29
N GLU A 80 17.00 -3.61 10.27
CA GLU A 80 17.43 -2.73 11.38
C GLU A 80 16.20 -2.11 12.10
N ASP A 81 15.02 -2.73 11.96
CA ASP A 81 13.72 -2.24 12.44
C ASP A 81 13.36 -0.81 11.98
N ARG A 82 13.93 -0.39 10.84
CA ARG A 82 13.62 0.91 10.25
C ARG A 82 12.45 0.76 9.29
N GLN A 83 11.40 1.52 9.58
CA GLN A 83 10.22 1.57 8.74
C GLN A 83 10.36 2.63 7.65
N GLY A 84 10.05 2.27 6.41
CA GLY A 84 10.04 3.18 5.26
C GLY A 84 8.99 2.79 4.24
N ARG A 85 8.94 3.52 3.13
CA ARG A 85 7.97 3.27 2.05
C ARG A 85 8.67 2.87 0.77
N ILE A 86 8.20 1.82 0.10
CA ILE A 86 8.66 1.45 -1.24
C ILE A 86 8.25 2.55 -2.22
N THR A 87 9.23 3.11 -2.92
CA THR A 87 9.05 4.23 -3.86
C THR A 87 9.36 3.88 -5.31
N ALA A 88 10.16 2.84 -5.53
CA ALA A 88 10.45 2.30 -6.85
C ALA A 88 10.85 0.84 -6.74
N ILE A 89 10.64 0.10 -7.83
CA ILE A 89 11.05 -1.30 -8.00
C ILE A 89 11.80 -1.38 -9.33
N PHE A 90 13.01 -1.91 -9.30
CA PHE A 90 13.86 -2.04 -10.48
C PHE A 90 14.17 -3.50 -10.76
N PRO A 91 14.00 -3.98 -12.01
CA PRO A 91 14.49 -5.29 -12.40
C PRO A 91 16.02 -5.29 -12.44
N THR A 92 16.62 -6.40 -12.02
CA THR A 92 18.06 -6.65 -12.09
C THR A 92 18.29 -8.10 -12.55
N PRO A 93 19.50 -8.47 -13.02
CA PRO A 93 19.80 -9.84 -13.42
C PRO A 93 19.56 -10.89 -12.31
N GLY A 94 19.69 -10.51 -11.04
CA GLY A 94 19.50 -11.38 -9.87
C GLY A 94 18.12 -11.30 -9.22
N GLY A 95 17.15 -10.60 -9.83
CA GLY A 95 15.80 -10.39 -9.28
C GLY A 95 15.41 -8.92 -9.22
N GLN A 96 14.50 -8.56 -8.31
CA GLN A 96 14.07 -7.17 -8.15
C GLN A 96 14.78 -6.49 -6.97
N VAL A 97 15.09 -5.20 -7.16
CA VAL A 97 15.57 -4.31 -6.11
C VAL A 97 14.50 -3.27 -5.79
N TYR A 98 14.29 -3.03 -4.50
CA TYR A 98 13.23 -2.18 -3.97
C TYR A 98 13.83 -0.95 -3.31
N CYS A 99 13.47 0.25 -3.81
CA CYS A 99 13.92 1.51 -3.24
C CYS A 99 12.98 1.96 -2.12
N ILE A 100 13.45 1.88 -0.89
CA ILE A 100 12.71 2.25 0.31
C ILE A 100 13.15 3.64 0.77
N LYS A 101 12.19 4.58 0.83
CA LYS A 101 12.37 5.90 1.42
C LYS A 101 12.13 5.81 2.93
N LEU A 102 13.19 5.97 3.70
CA LEU A 102 13.19 6.04 5.16
C LEU A 102 12.80 7.45 5.65
N PRO A 103 12.54 7.63 6.96
CA PRO A 103 12.34 8.95 7.55
C PRO A 103 13.53 9.88 7.26
N ARG A 104 13.26 11.19 7.21
CA ARG A 104 14.26 12.23 6.88
C ARG A 104 14.84 12.13 5.45
N GLY A 105 14.19 11.38 4.56
CA GLY A 105 14.51 11.41 3.12
C GLY A 105 15.64 10.49 2.68
N ARG A 106 16.29 9.77 3.59
CA ARG A 106 17.27 8.73 3.24
C ARG A 106 16.60 7.64 2.40
N ARG A 107 17.32 7.09 1.41
CA ARG A 107 16.88 5.96 0.60
C ARG A 107 17.83 4.78 0.77
N VAL A 108 17.26 3.58 0.79
CA VAL A 108 18.00 2.31 0.73
C VAL A 108 17.41 1.45 -0.38
N CYS A 109 18.26 0.69 -1.05
CA CYS A 109 17.86 -0.23 -2.11
C CYS A 109 18.13 -1.64 -1.59
N LEU A 110 17.08 -2.42 -1.42
CA LEU A 110 17.15 -3.74 -0.80
C LEU A 110 16.57 -4.80 -1.73
N SER A 111 17.09 -6.03 -1.64
CA SER A 111 16.45 -7.22 -2.21
C SER A 111 15.24 -7.65 -1.37
N ARG A 112 14.41 -8.55 -1.92
CA ARG A 112 13.18 -9.02 -1.24
C ARG A 112 13.43 -9.64 0.14
N ALA A 113 14.59 -10.28 0.33
CA ALA A 113 14.92 -10.99 1.57
C ALA A 113 15.34 -10.06 2.72
N GLU A 114 15.64 -8.78 2.43
CA GLU A 114 16.21 -7.83 3.40
C GLU A 114 15.15 -6.96 4.11
N PHE A 115 13.86 -7.15 3.79
CA PHE A 115 12.76 -6.42 4.41
C PHE A 115 11.46 -7.24 4.45
N ALA A 116 10.56 -6.85 5.34
CA ALA A 116 9.19 -7.33 5.40
C ALA A 116 8.22 -6.22 4.98
N VAL A 117 7.17 -6.57 4.23
CA VAL A 117 6.05 -5.66 3.97
C VAL A 117 5.11 -5.70 5.17
N VAL A 118 4.63 -4.54 5.61
CA VAL A 118 3.71 -4.43 6.75
C VAL A 118 2.53 -3.52 6.42
N SER A 119 1.47 -3.64 7.22
CA SER A 119 0.31 -2.74 7.13
C SER A 119 0.66 -1.34 7.64
N ALA A 120 0.16 -0.31 6.95
CA ALA A 120 0.38 1.10 7.27
C ALA A 120 -0.55 1.67 8.35
#